data_AF-A0A2E5EU75-F1
#
_entry.id   AF-A0A2E5EU75-F1
#
_cell.length_a   1.000
_cell.length_b   1.000
_cell.length_c   1.000
_cell.angle_alpha   90.00
_cell.angle_beta   90.00
_cell.angle_gamma   90.00
#
_symmetry.space_group_name_H-M   'P 1'
#
loop_
_entity.id
_entity.type
_entity.pdbx_description
1 polymer ?
#
loop_
_entity_poly.entity_id
_entity_poly.type
_entity_poly.pdbx_seq_one_letter_code
_entity_poly.pdbx_strand_id
1 'polypeptide(L)'
;MKKVILGIVLSVLLSASASYAKNVQDSKFQLSFGGFSFVKKNENNEIIGYRGINTAIGYTSISYLSPLVVNEFNPFWSWGTGLLVLPYIGAGVDYVLDNGVFVRGGIIYLSPYASVGFTF
;
A
#
# COMPACT_ATOMS: atom_id res chain seq x y z
N MET A 1 22.66 -15.53 1.05
CA MET A 1 22.29 -14.36 1.87
C MET A 1 20.97 -13.70 1.45
N LYS A 2 20.77 -13.27 0.19
CA LYS A 2 19.52 -12.61 -0.26
C LYS A 2 18.23 -13.41 0.02
N LYS A 3 18.26 -14.74 -0.14
CA LYS A 3 17.12 -15.64 0.11
C LYS A 3 16.72 -15.74 1.59
N VAL A 4 17.68 -15.61 2.50
CA VAL A 4 17.46 -15.69 3.96
C VAL A 4 16.82 -14.40 4.47
N ILE A 5 17.29 -13.25 3.99
CA ILE A 5 16.70 -11.95 4.31
C ILE A 5 15.25 -11.88 3.83
N LEU A 6 14.98 -12.36 2.61
CA LEU A 6 13.60 -12.41 2.08
C LEU A 6 12.70 -13.30 2.96
N GLY A 7 13.18 -14.45 3.41
CA GLY A 7 12.45 -15.33 4.30
C GLY A 7 12.11 -14.70 5.66
N ILE A 8 13.06 -13.94 6.23
CA ILE A 8 12.86 -13.21 7.50
C ILE A 8 11.86 -12.05 7.33
N VAL A 9 11.97 -11.29 6.24
CA VAL A 9 11.02 -10.19 5.98
C VAL A 9 9.62 -10.75 5.76
N LEU A 10 9.49 -11.85 5.02
CA LEU A 10 8.21 -12.50 4.78
C LEU A 10 7.62 -13.06 6.09
N SER A 11 8.42 -13.67 6.96
CA SER A 11 7.95 -14.21 8.23
C SER A 11 7.58 -13.12 9.25
N VAL A 12 8.25 -11.96 9.23
CA VAL A 12 7.86 -10.79 10.03
C VAL A 12 6.56 -10.18 9.53
N LEU A 13 6.37 -10.06 8.21
CA LEU A 13 5.11 -9.58 7.62
C LEU A 13 3.95 -10.54 7.91
N LEU A 14 4.19 -11.86 7.81
CA LEU A 14 3.19 -12.88 8.11
C LEU A 14 2.85 -12.95 9.62
N SER A 15 3.82 -12.83 10.51
CA SER A 15 3.57 -12.85 11.96
C SER A 15 2.89 -11.57 12.48
N ALA A 16 3.19 -10.42 11.87
CA ALA A 16 2.43 -9.20 12.07
C ALA A 16 0.96 -9.37 11.60
N SER A 17 0.75 -10.03 10.46
CA SER A 17 -0.61 -10.32 9.96
C SER A 17 -1.42 -11.25 10.87
N ALA A 18 -0.78 -12.25 11.48
CA ALA A 18 -1.44 -13.19 12.38
C ALA A 18 -1.86 -12.55 13.72
N SER A 19 -1.18 -11.47 14.14
CA SER A 19 -1.47 -10.78 15.40
C SER A 19 -2.46 -9.61 15.26
N TYR A 20 -2.65 -9.12 14.03
CA TYR A 20 -3.53 -8.01 13.67
C TYR A 20 -4.69 -8.50 12.77
N ALA A 21 -5.46 -9.48 13.24
CA ALA A 21 -6.77 -9.79 12.67
C ALA A 21 -7.78 -8.70 13.07
N LYS A 22 -7.53 -7.45 12.68
CA LYS A 22 -8.47 -6.32 12.78
C LYS A 22 -9.17 -6.14 11.45
N ASN A 23 -10.44 -5.71 11.52
CA ASN A 23 -11.18 -5.29 10.33
C ASN A 23 -10.34 -4.26 9.56
N VAL A 24 -10.06 -4.51 8.28
CA VAL A 24 -9.24 -3.62 7.42
C VAL A 24 -9.78 -2.18 7.46
N GLN A 25 -11.09 -2.02 7.62
CA GLN A 25 -11.70 -0.69 7.73
C GLN A 25 -11.28 0.08 8.98
N ASP A 26 -10.73 -0.55 10.02
CA ASP A 26 -10.22 0.12 11.22
C ASP A 26 -8.75 0.53 11.13
N SER A 27 -8.05 0.11 10.07
CA SER A 27 -6.64 0.38 9.89
C SER A 27 -6.33 1.87 9.82
N LYS A 28 -5.15 2.23 10.33
CA LYS A 28 -4.65 3.62 10.36
C LYS A 28 -3.39 3.77 9.51
N PHE A 29 -2.67 2.67 9.27
CA PHE A 29 -1.38 2.66 8.62
C PHE A 29 -1.30 1.58 7.54
N GLN A 30 -0.35 1.79 6.63
CA GLN A 30 0.06 0.84 5.61
C GLN A 30 1.58 0.81 5.56
N LEU A 31 2.16 -0.38 5.57
CA LEU A 31 3.59 -0.60 5.40
C LEU A 31 3.81 -1.55 4.21
N SER A 32 4.75 -1.22 3.33
CA SER A 32 5.10 -2.08 2.21
C SER A 32 6.56 -1.88 1.79
N PHE A 33 7.02 -2.71 0.86
CA PHE A 33 8.26 -2.44 0.13
C PHE A 33 8.24 -1.11 -0.63
N GLY A 34 7.07 -0.52 -0.86
CA GLY A 34 6.92 0.80 -1.47
C GLY A 34 7.07 1.95 -0.47
N GLY A 35 7.07 1.70 0.84
CA GLY A 35 7.20 2.72 1.88
C GLY A 35 6.15 2.59 2.99
N PHE A 36 6.00 3.67 3.76
CA PHE A 36 5.07 3.77 4.88
C PHE A 36 4.02 4.84 4.60
N SER A 37 2.75 4.55 4.91
CA SER A 37 1.63 5.43 4.62
C SER A 37 0.56 5.42 5.69
N PHE A 38 -0.17 6.52 5.79
CA PHE A 38 -1.38 6.68 6.57
C PHE A 38 -2.59 6.39 5.69
N VAL A 39 -3.59 5.75 6.27
CA VAL A 39 -4.88 5.48 5.62
C VAL A 39 -5.66 6.79 5.42
N LYS A 40 -6.22 6.98 4.22
CA LYS A 40 -7.19 8.05 3.93
C LYS A 40 -8.59 7.45 3.97
N LYS A 41 -9.50 8.09 4.70
CA LYS A 41 -10.90 7.67 4.80
C LYS A 41 -11.85 8.79 4.39
N ASN A 42 -13.03 8.41 3.93
CA ASN A 42 -14.14 9.35 3.72
C ASN A 42 -14.99 9.52 5.01
N GLU A 43 -16.08 10.27 4.89
CA GLU A 43 -17.02 10.55 5.99
C GLU A 43 -17.73 9.30 6.53
N ASN A 44 -17.88 8.26 5.69
CA ASN A 44 -18.45 6.96 6.07
C ASN A 44 -17.42 6.02 6.73
N ASN A 45 -16.22 6.52 7.04
CA ASN A 45 -15.10 5.73 7.56
C ASN A 45 -14.63 4.61 6.61
N GLU A 46 -14.90 4.74 5.32
CA GLU A 46 -14.42 3.80 4.29
C GLU A 46 -13.05 4.23 3.79
N ILE A 47 -12.15 3.27 3.55
CA ILE A 47 -10.82 3.57 3.01
C ILE A 47 -10.92 4.02 1.54
N ILE A 48 -10.43 5.23 1.26
CA ILE A 48 -10.40 5.83 -0.09
C ILE A 48 -8.97 5.96 -0.64
N GLY A 49 -7.98 5.46 0.09
CA GLY A 49 -6.59 5.35 -0.37
C GLY A 49 -5.59 5.56 0.75
N TYR A 50 -4.38 5.98 0.39
CA TYR A 50 -3.26 6.13 1.33
C TYR A 50 -2.42 7.36 1.01
N ARG A 51 -1.67 7.86 1.99
CA ARG A 51 -0.65 8.88 1.77
C ARG A 51 0.54 8.72 2.70
N GLY A 52 1.75 8.96 2.24
CA GLY A 52 2.94 8.83 3.08
C GLY A 52 4.26 8.98 2.35
N ILE A 53 5.28 8.33 2.88
CA ILE A 53 6.66 8.41 2.41
C ILE A 53 6.97 7.13 1.62
N ASN A 54 7.45 7.30 0.39
CA ASN A 54 7.93 6.18 -0.44
C ASN A 54 9.41 5.87 -0.20
N THR A 55 9.86 4.73 -0.72
CA THR A 55 11.26 4.28 -0.62
C THR A 55 12.28 5.18 -1.32
N ALA A 56 11.83 6.05 -2.23
CA ALA A 56 12.69 7.07 -2.83
C ALA A 56 12.78 8.34 -1.96
N ILE A 57 12.41 8.27 -0.67
CA ILE A 57 12.43 9.39 0.29
C ILE A 57 11.59 10.56 -0.23
N GLY A 58 10.49 10.28 -0.91
CA GLY A 58 9.55 11.29 -1.37
C GLY A 58 8.13 11.02 -0.88
N TYR A 59 7.19 11.85 -1.32
CA TYR A 59 5.79 11.73 -0.92
C TYR A 59 5.00 10.83 -1.89
N THR A 60 3.96 10.19 -1.40
CA THR A 60 2.99 9.46 -2.22
C THR A 60 1.59 9.72 -1.72
N SER A 61 0.66 9.92 -2.64
CA SER A 61 -0.78 9.92 -2.38
C SER A 61 -1.46 9.00 -3.40
N ILE A 62 -2.18 8.00 -2.91
CA ILE A 62 -2.97 7.05 -3.69
C ILE A 62 -4.43 7.32 -3.40
N SER A 63 -5.25 7.44 -4.43
CA SER A 63 -6.69 7.62 -4.33
C SER A 63 -7.38 6.54 -5.14
N TYR A 64 -8.21 5.73 -4.49
CA TYR A 64 -9.00 4.71 -5.17
C TYR A 64 -10.13 5.35 -5.99
N LEU A 65 -10.53 4.67 -7.07
CA LEU A 65 -11.68 5.09 -7.89
C LEU A 65 -13.03 4.88 -7.17
N SER A 66 -13.06 3.94 -6.24
CA SER A 66 -14.17 3.62 -5.34
C SER A 66 -13.62 3.30 -3.95
N PRO A 67 -14.44 3.35 -2.88
CA PRO A 67 -14.00 2.86 -1.58
C PRO A 67 -13.42 1.44 -1.67
N LEU A 68 -12.41 1.15 -0.84
CA LEU A 68 -11.71 -0.12 -0.82
C LEU A 68 -12.66 -1.25 -0.43
N VAL A 69 -12.64 -2.30 -1.24
CA VAL A 69 -13.31 -3.57 -0.99
C VAL A 69 -12.25 -4.67 -0.84
N VAL A 70 -12.37 -5.42 0.25
CA VAL A 70 -11.48 -6.57 0.55
C VAL A 70 -11.80 -7.75 -0.37
N ASN A 71 -10.77 -8.53 -0.68
CA ASN A 71 -10.80 -9.64 -1.65
C ASN A 71 -11.22 -9.25 -3.07
N GLU A 72 -11.09 -7.96 -3.41
CA GLU A 72 -11.38 -7.42 -4.73
C GLU A 72 -10.21 -6.57 -5.27
N PHE A 73 -10.22 -6.34 -6.57
CA PHE A 73 -9.29 -5.40 -7.20
C PHE A 73 -9.81 -3.98 -7.01
N ASN A 74 -8.94 -3.11 -6.47
CA ASN A 74 -9.21 -1.72 -6.15
C ASN A 74 -8.35 -0.82 -7.03
N PRO A 75 -8.85 -0.34 -8.19
CA PRO A 75 -8.09 0.53 -9.06
C PRO A 75 -7.88 1.90 -8.43
N PHE A 76 -6.72 2.51 -8.68
CA PHE A 76 -6.37 3.81 -8.12
C PHE A 76 -5.59 4.71 -9.09
N TRP A 77 -5.66 6.01 -8.79
CA TRP A 77 -4.69 7.00 -9.24
C TRP A 77 -3.70 7.32 -8.13
N SER A 78 -2.49 7.67 -8.51
CA SER A 78 -1.45 8.08 -7.58
C SER A 78 -0.67 9.26 -8.12
N TRP A 79 -0.17 10.07 -7.20
CA TRP A 79 0.80 11.11 -7.48
C TRP A 79 1.76 11.24 -6.30
N GLY A 80 2.92 11.80 -6.54
CA GLY A 80 3.92 11.93 -5.50
C GLY A 80 5.18 12.61 -5.97
N THR A 81 6.22 12.46 -5.15
CA THR A 81 7.59 12.85 -5.48
C THR A 81 8.54 11.70 -5.18
N GLY A 82 9.62 11.57 -5.96
CA GLY A 82 10.79 10.77 -5.61
C GLY A 82 11.99 11.71 -5.38
N LEU A 83 12.95 11.29 -4.54
CA LEU A 83 14.11 12.10 -4.16
C LEU A 83 13.71 13.51 -3.71
N LEU A 84 12.59 13.61 -2.97
CA LEU A 84 11.91 14.84 -2.52
C LEU A 84 11.33 15.75 -3.62
N VAL A 85 11.97 15.87 -4.79
CA VAL A 85 11.67 16.93 -5.77
C VAL A 85 11.20 16.45 -7.14
N LEU A 86 11.35 15.17 -7.47
CA LEU A 86 10.96 14.65 -8.80
C LEU A 86 9.49 14.23 -8.76
N PRO A 87 8.55 15.03 -9.30
CA PRO A 87 7.14 14.66 -9.27
C PRO A 87 6.92 13.39 -10.09
N TYR A 88 5.84 12.68 -9.79
CA TYR A 88 5.34 11.62 -10.65
C TYR A 88 3.83 11.47 -10.55
N ILE A 89 3.27 10.84 -11.57
CA ILE A 89 1.91 10.33 -11.59
C ILE A 89 1.95 8.82 -11.90
N GLY A 90 0.94 8.11 -11.43
CA GLY A 90 0.83 6.69 -11.68
C GLY A 90 -0.60 6.19 -11.52
N ALA A 91 -0.84 4.99 -12.00
CA ALA A 91 -2.10 4.27 -11.83
C ALA A 91 -1.81 2.81 -11.51
N GLY A 92 -2.77 2.13 -10.90
CA GLY A 92 -2.60 0.73 -10.58
C GLY A 92 -3.84 0.11 -9.95
N VAL A 93 -3.64 -1.07 -9.39
CA VAL A 93 -4.64 -1.85 -8.68
C VAL A 93 -4.03 -2.40 -7.39
N ASP A 94 -4.84 -2.37 -6.32
CA ASP A 94 -4.56 -3.08 -5.08
C ASP A 94 -5.51 -4.24 -4.91
N TYR A 95 -4.98 -5.40 -4.51
CA TYR A 95 -5.78 -6.52 -4.02
C TYR A 95 -5.47 -6.70 -2.53
N VAL A 96 -6.46 -6.45 -1.68
CA VAL A 96 -6.31 -6.43 -0.22
C VAL A 96 -7.11 -7.58 0.38
N LEU A 97 -6.46 -8.45 1.13
CA LEU A 97 -7.09 -9.55 1.84
C LEU A 97 -7.73 -9.07 3.15
N ASP A 98 -8.70 -9.82 3.67
CA ASP A 98 -9.39 -9.50 4.94
C ASP A 98 -8.46 -9.37 6.15
N ASN A 99 -7.31 -10.03 6.09
CA ASN A 99 -6.29 -9.97 7.12
C ASN A 99 -5.37 -8.74 7.00
N GLY A 100 -5.58 -7.85 6.04
CA GLY A 100 -4.80 -6.63 5.82
C GLY A 100 -3.57 -6.80 4.92
N VAL A 101 -3.22 -8.02 4.50
CA VAL A 101 -2.18 -8.25 3.49
C VAL A 101 -2.65 -7.72 2.15
N PHE A 102 -1.76 -7.03 1.42
CA PHE A 102 -2.09 -6.57 0.07
C PHE A 102 -0.98 -6.79 -0.94
N VAL A 103 -1.39 -6.92 -2.19
CA VAL A 103 -0.52 -6.87 -3.37
C VAL A 103 -0.94 -5.67 -4.22
N ARG A 104 0.06 -4.88 -4.64
CA ARG A 104 -0.10 -3.71 -5.49
C ARG A 104 0.63 -3.94 -6.80
N GLY A 105 -0.04 -3.66 -7.92
CA GLY A 105 0.57 -3.60 -9.24
C GLY A 105 0.21 -2.28 -9.92
N GLY A 106 1.14 -1.68 -10.65
CA GLY A 106 0.84 -0.44 -11.33
C GLY A 106 1.95 0.07 -12.23
N ILE A 107 1.76 1.29 -12.71
CA ILE A 107 2.71 2.03 -13.52
C ILE A 107 2.95 3.40 -12.87
N ILE A 108 4.20 3.84 -12.84
CA ILE A 108 4.57 5.23 -12.56
C ILE A 108 5.22 5.76 -13.84
N TYR A 109 4.65 6.82 -14.41
CA TYR A 109 4.94 7.21 -15.79
C TYR A 109 4.82 6.01 -16.75
N LEU A 110 5.94 5.46 -17.22
CA LEU A 110 6.01 4.28 -18.09
C LEU A 110 6.74 3.10 -17.44
N SER A 111 7.14 3.22 -16.17
CA SER A 111 7.81 2.16 -15.44
C SER A 111 6.79 1.31 -14.69
N PRO A 112 6.67 0.00 -14.98
CA PRO A 112 5.86 -0.88 -14.17
C PRO A 112 6.49 -1.06 -12.79
N TYR A 113 5.65 -1.33 -11.80
CA TYR A 113 6.08 -1.71 -10.46
C TYR A 113 5.10 -2.68 -9.82
N ALA A 114 5.61 -3.43 -8.84
CA ALA A 114 4.81 -4.25 -7.96
C ALA A 114 5.28 -4.06 -6.52
N SER A 115 4.37 -4.19 -5.56
CA SER A 115 4.66 -4.10 -4.14
C SER A 115 3.78 -5.07 -3.36
N VAL A 116 4.27 -5.50 -2.21
CA VAL A 116 3.53 -6.29 -1.23
C VAL A 116 3.67 -5.61 0.13
N GLY A 117 2.63 -5.67 0.93
CA GLY A 117 2.64 -5.05 2.24
C GLY A 117 1.47 -5.44 3.13
N PHE A 118 1.28 -4.65 4.17
CA PHE A 118 0.29 -4.85 5.22
C PHE A 118 -0.41 -3.54 5.56
N THR A 119 -1.71 -3.59 5.83
CA THR A 119 -2.56 -2.47 6.27
C THR A 119 -3.10 -2.78 7.67
N PHE A 120 -2.90 -1.89 8.66
CA PHE A 120 -3.15 -2.14 10.09
C PHE A 120 -3.48 -0.90 10.93
#